data_AF-A0AA40B305-F1
#
_entry.id   AF-A0AA40B305-F1
#
_cell.length_a   1.000
_cell.length_b   1.000
_cell.length_c   1.000
_cell.angle_alpha   90.00
_cell.angle_beta   90.00
_cell.angle_gamma   90.00
#
_symmetry.space_group_name_H-M   'P 1'
#
loop_
_entity.id
_entity.type
_entity.pdbx_description
1 polymer ?
#
loop_
_entity_poly.entity_id
_entity_poly.type
_entity_poly.pdbx_seq_one_letter_code
_entity_poly.pdbx_strand_id
1 'polypeptide(L)'
;MFSVWHIPALIQATAMTFGGMWPMWDARAAMAEFGWPARIASAPAAGPVMVQGQARTTVVGLLVALFYLRREYAAVHAVIAVTGFYVCVVDAYLFWRENDRGLSWAVFRLVASWF
;
A
#
# COMPACT_ATOMS: atom_id res chain seq x y z
N MET A 1 -27.04 2.27 0.43
CA MET A 1 -27.31 1.10 -0.43
C MET A 1 -25.98 0.41 -0.72
N PHE A 2 -25.94 -0.92 -0.69
CA PHE A 2 -24.77 -1.69 -1.14
C PHE A 2 -24.60 -1.49 -2.65
N SER A 3 -23.38 -1.20 -3.10
CA SER A 3 -23.07 -0.96 -4.53
C SER A 3 -21.85 -1.76 -4.95
N VAL A 4 -21.81 -2.23 -6.19
CA VAL A 4 -20.69 -3.01 -6.75
C VAL A 4 -19.38 -2.21 -6.73
N TRP A 5 -19.48 -0.87 -6.70
CA TRP A 5 -18.33 0.06 -6.58
C TRP A 5 -17.53 -0.06 -5.28
N HIS A 6 -17.99 -0.82 -4.28
CA HIS A 6 -17.23 -1.06 -3.05
C HIS A 6 -16.33 -2.31 -3.10
N ILE A 7 -16.44 -3.13 -4.14
CA ILE A 7 -15.61 -4.33 -4.28
C ILE A 7 -14.12 -3.97 -4.41
N PRO A 8 -13.71 -3.00 -5.26
CA PRO A 8 -12.31 -2.59 -5.33
C PRO A 8 -11.81 -2.04 -3.99
N ALA A 9 -12.65 -1.28 -3.29
CA ALA A 9 -12.36 -0.74 -1.97
C ALA A 9 -12.04 -1.82 -0.92
N LEU A 10 -12.78 -2.93 -0.96
CA LEU A 10 -12.54 -4.07 -0.07
C LEU A 10 -11.27 -4.83 -0.45
N ILE A 11 -11.02 -5.04 -1.74
CA ILE A 11 -9.79 -5.70 -2.22
C ILE A 11 -8.58 -4.91 -1.73
N GLN A 12 -8.58 -3.60 -1.96
CA GLN A 12 -7.52 -2.71 -1.51
C GLN A 12 -7.37 -2.73 0.02
N ALA A 13 -8.46 -2.71 0.77
CA ALA A 13 -8.41 -2.79 2.24
C ALA A 13 -7.81 -4.10 2.74
N THR A 14 -8.14 -5.23 2.09
CA THR A 14 -7.54 -6.53 2.42
C THR A 14 -6.05 -6.58 2.08
N ALA A 15 -5.65 -6.02 0.93
CA ALA A 15 -4.26 -5.91 0.53
C ALA A 15 -3.45 -5.03 1.50
N MET A 16 -4.00 -3.88 1.90
CA MET A 16 -3.40 -3.00 2.92
C MET A 16 -3.26 -3.69 4.28
N THR A 17 -4.28 -4.47 4.68
CA THR A 17 -4.26 -5.18 5.97
C THR A 17 -3.18 -6.26 5.97
N PHE A 18 -3.30 -7.26 5.09
CA PHE A 18 -2.41 -8.43 5.09
C PHE A 18 -1.03 -8.11 4.51
N GLY A 19 -0.96 -7.33 3.43
CA GLY A 19 0.30 -6.87 2.86
C GLY A 19 1.07 -5.97 3.82
N GLY A 20 0.38 -5.12 4.58
CA GLY A 20 0.99 -4.29 5.62
C GLY A 20 1.55 -5.08 6.81
N MET A 21 1.04 -6.29 7.05
CA MET A 21 1.54 -7.17 8.11
C MET A 21 2.78 -7.98 7.69
N TRP A 22 2.99 -8.23 6.39
CA TRP A 22 4.11 -9.03 5.89
C TRP A 22 5.47 -8.64 6.50
N PRO A 23 5.86 -7.34 6.55
CA PRO A 23 7.18 -6.96 7.07
C PRO A 23 7.44 -7.37 8.51
N MET A 24 6.41 -7.65 9.31
CA MET A 24 6.56 -8.13 10.69
C MET A 24 7.24 -9.51 10.77
N TRP A 25 7.11 -10.32 9.71
CA TRP A 25 7.77 -11.62 9.60
C TRP A 25 9.01 -11.58 8.73
N ASP A 26 8.96 -10.86 7.61
CA ASP A 26 10.11 -10.71 6.72
C ASP A 26 10.06 -9.37 5.97
N ALA A 27 10.66 -8.35 6.58
CA ALA A 27 10.75 -7.01 5.98
C ALA A 27 11.58 -7.00 4.69
N ARG A 28 12.59 -7.87 4.56
CA ARG A 28 13.43 -7.91 3.36
C ARG A 28 12.66 -8.48 2.18
N ALA A 29 11.98 -9.62 2.38
CA ALA A 29 11.13 -10.20 1.35
C ALA A 29 9.99 -9.25 0.97
N ALA A 30 9.34 -8.62 1.96
CA ALA A 30 8.30 -7.62 1.70
C ALA A 30 8.81 -6.44 0.87
N MET A 31 10.00 -5.90 1.18
CA MET A 31 10.61 -4.83 0.39
C MET A 31 10.97 -5.28 -1.04
N ALA A 32 11.50 -6.50 -1.19
CA ALA A 32 11.84 -7.06 -2.49
C ALA A 32 10.60 -7.29 -3.37
N GLU A 33 9.52 -7.81 -2.80
CA GLU A 33 8.22 -8.00 -3.48
C GLU A 33 7.58 -6.65 -3.83
N PHE A 34 7.74 -5.65 -2.96
CA PHE A 34 7.37 -4.27 -3.27
C PHE A 34 8.20 -3.72 -4.43
N GLY A 35 9.36 -4.30 -4.76
CA GLY A 35 10.19 -3.92 -5.89
C GLY A 35 11.30 -2.93 -5.53
N TRP A 36 11.64 -2.83 -4.25
CA TRP A 36 12.83 -2.09 -3.83
C TRP A 36 14.11 -2.77 -4.33
N PRO A 37 15.13 -1.99 -4.74
CA PRO A 37 16.43 -2.54 -5.08
C PRO A 37 17.04 -3.33 -3.92
N ALA A 38 17.81 -4.37 -4.24
CA ALA A 38 18.46 -5.22 -3.24
C ALA A 38 19.30 -4.43 -2.24
N ARG A 39 19.93 -3.31 -2.66
CA ARG A 39 20.73 -2.43 -1.80
C ARG A 39 19.91 -1.78 -0.67
N ILE A 40 18.63 -1.50 -0.91
CA ILE A 40 17.71 -0.91 0.07
C ILE A 40 17.09 -2.02 0.93
N ALA A 41 16.61 -3.09 0.28
CA ALA A 41 15.96 -4.20 0.97
C ALA A 41 16.88 -4.96 1.93
N SER A 42 18.20 -4.96 1.69
CA SER A 42 19.18 -5.61 2.58
C SER A 42 19.75 -4.68 3.67
N ALA A 43 19.43 -3.39 3.65
CA ALA A 43 19.94 -2.44 4.64
C ALA A 43 19.33 -2.73 6.02
N PRO A 44 20.14 -2.98 7.07
CA PRO A 44 19.61 -3.32 8.40
C PRO A 44 18.67 -2.26 8.98
N ALA A 45 18.91 -0.98 8.68
CA ALA A 45 18.08 0.13 9.12
C ALA A 45 16.71 0.20 8.41
N ALA A 46 16.56 -0.39 7.22
CA ALA A 46 15.32 -0.33 6.45
C ALA A 46 14.22 -1.23 7.03
N GLY A 47 14.59 -2.34 7.68
CA GLY A 47 13.64 -3.30 8.26
C GLY A 47 12.70 -2.67 9.30
N PRO A 48 13.21 -2.09 10.40
CA PRO A 48 12.35 -1.47 11.43
C PRO A 48 11.48 -0.33 10.88
N VAL A 49 12.01 0.47 9.95
CA VAL A 49 11.27 1.56 9.31
C VAL A 49 10.13 1.03 8.45
N MET A 50 10.37 -0.06 7.70
CA MET A 50 9.35 -0.75 6.91
C MET A 50 8.24 -1.29 7.80
N VAL A 51 8.58 -1.96 8.91
CA VAL A 51 7.57 -2.46 9.87
C VAL A 51 6.73 -1.32 10.44
N GLN A 52 7.38 -0.24 10.89
CA GLN A 52 6.69 0.90 11.48
C GLN A 52 5.78 1.62 10.46
N GLY A 53 6.23 1.78 9.22
CA GLY A 53 5.44 2.37 8.14
C GLY A 53 4.23 1.50 7.79
N GLN A 54 4.45 0.20 7.61
CA GLN A 54 3.42 -0.74 7.17
C GLN A 54 2.39 -1.08 8.27
N ALA A 55 2.75 -0.94 9.54
CA ALA A 55 1.78 -0.99 10.63
C ALA A 55 0.67 0.07 10.46
N ARG A 56 1.00 1.27 9.95
CA ARG A 56 0.00 2.32 9.67
C ARG A 56 -0.87 1.93 8.47
N THR A 57 -0.30 1.31 7.44
CA THR A 57 -1.05 0.75 6.30
C THR A 57 -2.05 -0.30 6.76
N THR A 58 -1.66 -1.20 7.66
CA THR A 58 -2.56 -2.19 8.25
C THR A 58 -3.71 -1.52 9.00
N VAL A 59 -3.45 -0.49 9.80
CA VAL A 59 -4.49 0.28 10.50
C VAL A 59 -5.49 0.91 9.52
N VAL A 60 -5.02 1.47 8.40
CA VAL A 60 -5.90 2.01 7.35
C VAL A 60 -6.83 0.92 6.79
N GLY A 61 -6.29 -0.25 6.44
CA GLY A 61 -7.09 -1.38 5.95
C GLY A 61 -8.16 -1.84 6.95
N LEU A 62 -7.81 -1.91 8.24
CA LEU A 62 -8.74 -2.23 9.32
C LEU A 62 -9.83 -1.16 9.49
N LEU A 63 -9.49 0.13 9.37
CA LEU A 63 -10.47 1.22 9.43
C LEU A 63 -11.45 1.15 8.27
N VAL A 64 -10.98 0.86 7.05
CA VAL A 64 -11.86 0.67 5.88
C VAL A 64 -12.82 -0.50 6.11
N ALA A 65 -12.33 -1.63 6.62
CA ALA A 65 -13.18 -2.77 6.96
C ALA A 65 -14.22 -2.41 8.04
N LEU A 66 -13.83 -1.66 9.07
CA LEU A 66 -14.73 -1.20 10.13
C LEU A 66 -15.84 -0.28 9.58
N PHE A 67 -15.49 0.75 8.81
CA PHE A 67 -16.46 1.67 8.20
C PHE A 67 -17.40 0.94 7.23
N TYR A 68 -16.87 -0.04 6.49
CA TYR A 68 -17.67 -0.88 5.62
C TYR A 68 -18.71 -1.71 6.40
N LEU A 69 -18.30 -2.36 7.50
CA LEU A 69 -19.20 -3.11 8.38
C LEU A 69 -20.29 -2.21 9.00
N ARG A 70 -19.95 -0.95 9.30
CA ARG A 70 -20.89 0.08 9.77
C ARG A 70 -21.77 0.67 8.68
N ARG A 71 -21.58 0.28 7.41
CA ARG A 71 -22.25 0.84 6.23
C ARG A 71 -21.98 2.34 6.02
N GLU A 72 -20.87 2.84 6.56
CA GLU A 72 -20.37 4.21 6.42
C GLU A 72 -19.58 4.37 5.11
N TYR A 73 -20.24 4.12 3.98
CA TYR A 73 -19.56 4.02 2.69
C TYR A 73 -18.90 5.32 2.23
N ALA A 74 -19.43 6.49 2.62
CA ALA A 74 -18.79 7.77 2.32
C ALA A 74 -17.40 7.89 2.95
N ALA A 75 -17.22 7.37 4.18
CA ALA A 75 -15.93 7.33 4.84
C ALA A 75 -14.96 6.37 4.15
N VAL A 76 -15.45 5.20 3.72
CA VAL A 76 -14.66 4.23 2.93
C VAL A 76 -14.10 4.88 1.66
N HIS A 77 -14.96 5.52 0.87
CA HIS A 77 -14.55 6.18 -0.38
C HIS A 77 -13.58 7.33 -0.13
N ALA A 78 -13.80 8.12 0.92
CA ALA A 78 -12.90 9.22 1.28
C ALA A 78 -11.51 8.70 1.68
N VAL A 79 -11.44 7.67 2.52
CA VAL A 79 -10.16 7.07 2.94
C VAL A 79 -9.39 6.56 1.72
N ILE A 80 -10.04 5.75 0.88
CA ILE A 80 -9.41 5.17 -0.31
C ILE A 80 -8.99 6.22 -1.33
N ALA A 81 -9.83 7.22 -1.58
CA ALA A 81 -9.48 8.30 -2.52
C ALA A 81 -8.22 9.04 -2.04
N VAL A 82 -8.11 9.33 -0.74
CA VAL A 82 -6.98 10.05 -0.16
C VAL A 82 -5.73 9.17 -0.12
N THR A 83 -5.83 7.95 0.42
CA THR A 83 -4.66 7.06 0.55
C THR A 83 -4.21 6.54 -0.81
N GLY A 84 -5.14 6.11 -1.66
CA GLY A 84 -4.85 5.67 -3.03
C GLY A 84 -4.13 6.75 -3.83
N PHE A 85 -4.67 7.98 -3.89
CA PHE A 85 -4.04 9.06 -4.64
C PHE A 85 -2.65 9.44 -4.10
N TYR A 86 -2.52 9.66 -2.79
CA TYR A 86 -1.26 10.11 -2.22
C TYR A 86 -0.17 9.03 -2.30
N VAL A 87 -0.49 7.79 -1.91
CA VAL A 87 0.48 6.68 -1.92
C VAL A 87 0.91 6.36 -3.34
N CYS A 88 -0.02 6.36 -4.30
CA CYS A 88 0.27 6.19 -5.72
C CYS A 88 1.32 7.20 -6.22
N VAL A 89 1.16 8.49 -5.90
CA VAL A 89 2.12 9.54 -6.30
C VAL A 89 3.48 9.36 -5.63
N VAL A 90 3.49 9.07 -4.32
CA VAL A 90 4.74 8.89 -3.56
C VAL A 90 5.50 7.67 -4.04
N ASP A 91 4.83 6.54 -4.24
CA ASP A 91 5.43 5.31 -4.77
C ASP A 91 6.02 5.56 -6.16
N ALA A 92 5.27 6.17 -7.07
CA ALA A 92 5.77 6.49 -8.40
C ALA A 92 7.05 7.34 -8.37
N TYR A 93 7.07 8.36 -7.51
CA TYR A 93 8.24 9.22 -7.32
C TYR A 93 9.45 8.47 -6.76
N LEU A 94 9.25 7.67 -5.71
CA LEU A 94 10.32 6.92 -5.06
C LEU A 94 10.91 5.86 -5.98
N PHE A 95 10.06 5.15 -6.73
CA PHE A 95 10.52 4.16 -7.70
C PHE A 95 11.25 4.79 -8.86
N TRP A 96 10.80 5.94 -9.36
CA TRP A 96 11.53 6.69 -10.38
C TRP A 96 12.92 7.14 -9.90
N ARG A 97 13.03 7.53 -8.63
CA ARG A 97 14.29 7.99 -8.04
C ARG A 97 15.26 6.86 -7.69
N GLU A 98 14.77 5.76 -7.15
CA GLU A 98 15.61 4.72 -6.54
C GLU A 98 15.80 3.48 -7.44
N ASN A 99 14.95 3.25 -8.43
CA ASN A 99 15.15 2.17 -9.39
C ASN A 99 15.75 2.69 -10.70
N ASP A 100 16.87 2.10 -11.11
CA ASP A 100 17.50 2.33 -12.42
C ASP A 100 16.66 1.78 -13.60
N ARG A 101 15.48 1.20 -13.32
CA ARG A 101 14.58 0.54 -14.30
C ARG A 101 13.69 1.50 -15.10
N GLY A 102 13.83 2.81 -14.91
CA GLY A 102 13.19 3.83 -15.74
C GLY A 102 11.67 3.98 -15.57
N LEU A 103 11.09 4.87 -16.38
CA LEU A 103 9.71 5.38 -16.28
C LEU A 103 8.62 4.29 -16.33
N SER A 104 8.88 3.15 -16.98
CA SER A 104 7.91 2.07 -17.20
C SER A 104 7.52 1.33 -15.91
N TRP A 105 8.47 1.13 -14.99
CA TRP A 105 8.19 0.47 -13.70
C TRP A 105 7.45 1.39 -12.73
N ALA A 106 7.71 2.70 -12.80
CA ALA A 106 6.96 3.72 -12.05
C ALA A 106 5.51 3.81 -12.52
N VAL A 107 5.24 3.70 -13.83
CA VAL A 107 3.87 3.67 -14.38
C VAL A 107 3.12 2.39 -14.00
N PHE A 108 3.79 1.23 -13.98
CA PHE A 108 3.19 0.00 -13.47
C PHE A 108 2.75 0.15 -12.01
N ARG A 109 3.59 0.78 -11.16
CA ARG A 109 3.26 1.07 -9.76
C ARG A 109 2.18 2.15 -9.60
N LEU A 110 2.12 3.17 -10.46
CA LEU A 110 1.01 4.13 -10.47
C LEU A 110 -0.34 3.40 -10.59
N VAL A 111 -0.42 2.41 -11.47
CA VAL A 111 -1.65 1.62 -11.68
C VAL A 111 -1.85 0.60 -10.54
N ALA A 112 -0.78 -0.05 -10.09
CA ALA A 112 -0.86 -1.10 -9.07
C ALA A 112 -1.12 -0.56 -7.66
N SER A 113 -0.72 0.66 -7.31
CA SER A 113 -1.02 1.28 -6.00
C SER A 113 -2.42 1.91 -5.94
N TRP A 114 -3.11 2.03 -7.09
CA TRP A 114 -4.49 2.51 -7.17
C TRP A 114 -5.53 1.41 -6.89
N PHE A 115 -5.16 0.14 -7.10
CA PHE A 115 -6.00 -1.05 -6.85
C PHE A 115 -5.50 -1.84 -5.63
#